data_AF-A0A673TU69-F1
#
_entry.id   AF-A0A673TU69-F1
#
_cell.length_a   1.000
_cell.length_b   1.000
_cell.length_c   1.000
_cell.angle_alpha   90.00
_cell.angle_beta   90.00
_cell.angle_gamma   90.00
#
_symmetry.space_group_name_H-M   'P 1'
#
loop_
_entity.id
_entity.type
_entity.pdbx_description
1 polymer ?
#
loop_
_entity_poly.entity_id
_entity_poly.type
_entity_poly.pdbx_seq_one_letter_code
_entity_poly.pdbx_strand_id
1 'polypeptide(L)'
;MPHTTQLYQHVPETRWPIVYSPRYNITFMGLEKLHPFDAGKWGKVISFLKEAIRRKVELEWGTEDDEYLDKVERNLQKALQEHLPDVVVYNAGTDILEGDRLGGLSISPQGVVKRDELVFRVVRGRRVPILMVTSGGYQKRTARIIADSILNLYSLGLIGSESPRAWAQNSDTPLLPPEVP
;
A
#
# COMPACT_ATOMS: atom_id res chain seq x y z
N MET A 1 18.61 -5.57 24.54
CA MET A 1 17.50 -5.10 25.40
C MET A 1 16.37 -4.65 24.49
N PRO A 2 15.10 -5.05 24.70
CA PRO A 2 14.03 -4.62 23.82
C PRO A 2 13.74 -3.13 24.05
N HIS A 3 13.72 -2.34 22.98
CA HIS A 3 13.40 -0.91 23.03
C HIS A 3 11.94 -0.71 23.49
N THR A 4 11.77 0.02 24.59
CA THR A 4 10.46 0.46 25.04
C THR A 4 10.09 1.74 24.29
N THR A 5 9.09 1.68 23.40
CA THR A 5 8.59 2.84 22.66
C THR A 5 7.37 3.44 23.36
N GLN A 6 7.34 4.77 23.50
CA GLN A 6 6.19 5.52 24.03
C GLN A 6 5.18 5.95 22.94
N LEU A 7 5.38 5.52 21.69
CA LEU A 7 4.52 5.91 20.56
C LEU A 7 3.09 5.34 20.63
N TYR A 8 2.86 4.28 21.38
CA TYR A 8 1.55 3.64 21.48
C TYR A 8 0.90 3.93 22.83
N GLN A 9 0.00 4.91 22.85
CA GLN A 9 -0.88 5.15 23.99
C GLN A 9 -2.04 4.14 23.95
N HIS A 10 -2.48 3.70 25.14
CA HIS A 10 -3.65 2.83 25.26
C HIS A 10 -4.92 3.60 24.85
N VAL A 11 -5.53 3.22 23.71
CA VAL A 11 -6.82 3.77 23.27
C VAL A 11 -7.94 2.97 23.93
N PRO A 12 -8.79 3.59 24.77
CA PRO A 12 -9.92 2.89 25.41
C PRO A 12 -10.87 2.28 24.38
N GLU A 13 -11.49 1.15 24.69
CA GLU A 13 -12.41 0.43 23.79
C GLU A 13 -13.61 1.27 23.33
N THR A 14 -13.92 2.35 24.06
CA THR A 14 -14.95 3.35 23.75
C THR A 14 -14.52 4.42 22.74
N ARG A 15 -13.24 4.46 22.35
CA ARG A 15 -12.73 5.39 21.33
C ARG A 15 -12.37 4.61 20.07
N TRP A 16 -13.08 4.90 19.00
CA TRP A 16 -12.79 4.29 17.70
C TRP A 16 -11.72 5.12 16.99
N PRO A 17 -10.65 4.49 16.44
CA PRO A 17 -9.74 5.18 15.53
C PRO A 17 -10.55 5.58 14.30
N ILE A 18 -10.37 6.81 13.85
CA ILE A 18 -11.26 7.54 12.93
C ILE A 18 -11.76 6.64 11.78
N VAL A 19 -13.06 6.36 11.78
CA VAL A 19 -13.79 5.72 10.68
C VAL A 19 -14.34 6.84 9.80
N TYR A 20 -14.28 6.72 8.47
CA TYR A 20 -14.90 7.68 7.53
C TYR A 20 -16.34 7.26 7.19
N SER A 21 -17.25 8.23 7.14
CA SER A 21 -18.66 8.10 6.79
C SER A 21 -19.05 9.29 5.90
N PRO A 22 -19.85 9.08 4.83
CA PRO A 22 -20.37 10.18 4.02
C PRO A 22 -21.18 11.21 4.84
N ARG A 23 -21.67 10.84 6.03
CA ARG A 23 -22.34 11.75 6.97
C ARG A 23 -21.41 12.81 7.57
N TYR A 24 -20.09 12.66 7.46
CA TYR A 24 -19.13 13.68 7.89
C TYR A 24 -18.97 14.82 6.88
N ASN A 25 -19.53 14.68 5.67
CA ASN A 25 -19.59 15.79 4.72
C ASN A 25 -20.59 16.82 5.24
N ILE A 26 -20.10 17.84 5.93
CA ILE A 26 -20.89 18.97 6.41
C ILE A 26 -20.97 20.00 5.28
N THR A 27 -22.19 20.42 4.94
CA THR A 27 -22.44 21.55 4.03
C THR A 27 -22.86 22.77 4.84
N PHE A 28 -22.21 23.90 4.62
CA PHE A 28 -22.56 25.15 5.28
C PHE A 28 -22.38 26.33 4.34
N MET A 29 -23.44 26.65 3.60
CA MET A 29 -23.53 27.82 2.73
C MET A 29 -22.32 28.01 1.79
N GLY A 30 -21.64 26.93 1.39
CA GLY A 30 -20.47 26.95 0.51
C GLY A 30 -19.12 27.14 1.20
N LEU A 31 -19.06 27.28 2.53
CA LEU A 31 -17.78 27.33 3.27
C LEU A 31 -16.99 26.03 3.13
N GLU A 32 -17.65 24.89 2.90
CA GLU A 32 -17.01 23.61 2.60
C GLU A 32 -16.20 23.59 1.29
N LYS A 33 -16.28 24.65 0.48
CA LYS A 33 -15.46 24.80 -0.73
C LYS A 33 -14.11 25.48 -0.45
N LEU A 34 -13.90 26.01 0.76
CA LEU A 34 -12.63 26.62 1.16
C LEU A 34 -11.65 25.54 1.67
N HIS A 35 -10.40 25.57 1.21
CA HIS A 35 -9.37 24.55 1.49
C HIS A 35 -9.25 24.08 2.95
N PRO A 36 -9.27 24.95 3.99
CA PRO A 36 -9.19 24.52 5.38
C PRO A 36 -10.48 23.89 5.93
N PHE A 37 -11.62 24.05 5.23
CA PHE A 37 -12.94 23.58 5.66
C PHE A 37 -13.58 22.57 4.70
N ASP A 38 -12.83 22.05 3.73
CA ASP A 38 -13.35 21.06 2.77
C ASP A 38 -13.56 19.69 3.43
N ALA A 39 -14.66 19.59 4.18
CA ALA A 39 -15.15 18.35 4.77
C ALA A 39 -15.50 17.30 3.69
N GLY A 40 -15.76 17.74 2.45
CA GLY A 40 -16.00 16.88 1.29
C GLY A 40 -14.72 16.41 0.57
N LYS A 41 -13.52 16.85 0.99
CA LYS A 41 -12.24 16.53 0.35
C LYS A 41 -12.04 15.03 0.22
N TRP A 42 -12.34 14.28 1.28
CA TRP A 42 -12.20 12.82 1.30
C TRP A 42 -13.18 12.12 0.35
N GLY A 43 -14.42 12.63 0.23
CA GLY A 43 -15.39 12.12 -0.74
C GLY A 43 -14.92 12.27 -2.19
N LYS A 44 -14.36 13.44 -2.54
CA LYS A 44 -13.79 13.71 -3.87
C LYS A 44 -12.57 12.83 -4.15
N VAL A 45 -11.67 12.70 -3.17
CA VAL A 45 -10.49 11.83 -3.27
C VAL A 45 -10.90 10.38 -3.51
N ILE A 46 -11.86 9.85 -2.74
CA ILE A 46 -12.36 8.48 -2.92
C ILE A 46 -13.00 8.30 -4.31
N SER A 47 -13.79 9.27 -4.78
CA SER A 47 -14.41 9.20 -6.11
C SER A 47 -13.35 9.11 -7.21
N PHE A 48 -12.36 10.00 -7.15
CA PHE A 48 -11.25 10.01 -8.10
C PHE A 48 -10.44 8.70 -8.05
N LEU A 49 -10.11 8.22 -6.84
CA LEU A 49 -9.39 6.95 -6.68
C LEU A 49 -10.17 5.77 -7.25
N LYS A 50 -11.50 5.72 -7.05
CA LYS A 50 -12.34 4.65 -7.63
C LYS A 50 -12.33 4.66 -9.15
N GLU A 51 -12.39 5.83 -9.78
CA GLU A 51 -12.32 5.96 -11.24
C GLU A 51 -10.92 5.64 -11.77
N ALA A 52 -9.86 5.96 -11.01
CA ALA A 52 -8.48 5.70 -11.39
C ALA A 52 -8.05 4.23 -11.22
N ILE A 53 -8.76 3.43 -10.42
CA ILE A 53 -8.47 1.99 -10.25
C ILE A 53 -8.86 1.25 -11.53
N ARG A 54 -7.85 1.00 -12.37
CA ARG A 54 -8.03 0.26 -13.64
C ARG A 54 -8.22 -1.23 -13.44
N ARG A 55 -7.63 -1.80 -12.37
CA ARG A 55 -7.73 -3.22 -12.03
C ARG A 55 -8.25 -3.37 -10.60
N LYS A 56 -9.56 -3.53 -10.48
CA LYS A 56 -10.21 -3.86 -9.21
C LYS A 56 -10.23 -5.37 -9.02
N VAL A 57 -9.74 -5.85 -7.88
CA VAL A 57 -9.81 -7.26 -7.48
C VAL A 57 -10.58 -7.31 -6.17
N GLU A 58 -11.74 -7.96 -6.18
CA GLU A 58 -12.57 -8.11 -4.98
C GLU A 58 -12.15 -9.37 -4.21
N LEU A 59 -12.18 -9.24 -2.88
CA LEU A 59 -11.87 -10.28 -1.93
C LEU A 59 -13.07 -10.44 -1.01
N GLU A 60 -13.38 -11.68 -0.68
CA GLU A 60 -14.49 -11.98 0.21
C GLU A 60 -14.07 -11.79 1.67
N TRP A 61 -15.05 -11.60 2.54
CA TRP A 61 -14.79 -11.48 3.96
C TRP A 61 -14.17 -12.78 4.48
N GLY A 62 -13.09 -12.65 5.25
CA GLY A 62 -12.35 -13.80 5.79
C GLY A 62 -11.50 -14.57 4.78
N THR A 63 -11.21 -14.03 3.59
CA THR A 63 -10.24 -14.65 2.66
C THR A 63 -8.92 -14.97 3.39
N GLU A 64 -8.42 -16.19 3.19
CA GLU A 64 -7.21 -16.73 3.80
C GLU A 64 -6.00 -16.66 2.85
N ASP A 65 -4.82 -17.03 3.36
CA ASP A 65 -3.52 -16.85 2.71
C ASP A 65 -3.44 -17.34 1.26
N ASP A 66 -3.82 -18.59 0.98
CA ASP A 66 -3.60 -19.20 -0.34
C ASP A 66 -4.43 -18.52 -1.44
N GLU A 67 -5.73 -18.28 -1.18
CA GLU A 67 -6.60 -17.58 -2.12
C GLU A 67 -6.13 -16.14 -2.34
N TYR A 68 -5.75 -15.46 -1.25
CA TYR A 68 -5.26 -14.09 -1.31
C TYR A 68 -3.98 -13.97 -2.14
N LEU A 69 -2.97 -14.79 -1.85
CA LEU A 69 -1.68 -14.77 -2.52
C LEU A 69 -1.81 -15.12 -4.01
N ASP A 70 -2.64 -16.11 -4.36
CA ASP A 70 -2.92 -16.48 -5.75
C ASP A 70 -3.64 -15.33 -6.50
N LYS A 71 -4.59 -14.64 -5.86
CA LYS A 71 -5.22 -13.45 -6.45
C LYS A 71 -4.23 -12.30 -6.64
N VAL A 72 -3.35 -12.05 -5.67
CA VAL A 72 -2.31 -11.00 -5.75
C VAL A 72 -1.36 -11.30 -6.90
N GLU A 73 -0.82 -12.52 -6.99
CA GLU A 73 0.16 -12.88 -8.01
C GLU A 73 -0.42 -12.75 -9.42
N ARG A 74 -1.57 -13.40 -9.66
CA ARG A 74 -2.21 -13.40 -10.99
C ARG A 74 -2.52 -11.98 -11.46
N ASN A 75 -2.99 -11.11 -10.57
CA ASN A 75 -3.36 -9.76 -10.95
C ASN A 75 -2.17 -8.81 -11.06
N LEU A 76 -1.14 -8.99 -10.24
CA LEU A 76 0.11 -8.23 -10.37
C LEU A 76 0.81 -8.57 -11.69
N GLN A 77 0.89 -9.85 -12.05
CA GLN A 77 1.48 -10.28 -13.32
C GLN A 77 0.74 -9.70 -14.53
N LYS A 78 -0.61 -9.71 -14.51
CA LYS A 78 -1.45 -9.09 -15.54
C LYS A 78 -1.25 -7.58 -15.61
N ALA A 79 -1.27 -6.89 -14.47
CA ALA A 79 -1.07 -5.44 -14.43
C ALA A 79 0.26 -5.02 -15.05
N LEU A 80 1.34 -5.75 -14.75
CA LEU A 80 2.66 -5.50 -15.33
C LEU A 80 2.77 -5.93 -16.81
N GLN A 81 1.88 -6.79 -17.32
CA GLN A 81 1.81 -7.12 -18.75
C GLN A 81 1.08 -6.02 -19.52
N GLU A 82 0.03 -5.47 -18.93
CA GLU A 82 -0.77 -4.39 -19.50
C GLU A 82 -0.07 -3.02 -19.42
N HIS A 83 0.86 -2.88 -18.48
CA HIS A 83 1.57 -1.65 -18.21
C HIS A 83 3.07 -1.91 -18.11
N LEU A 84 3.87 -1.02 -18.69
CA LEU A 84 5.33 -1.01 -18.56
C LEU A 84 5.75 0.14 -17.64
N PRO A 85 5.53 0.04 -16.30
CA PRO A 85 5.82 1.13 -15.41
C PRO A 85 7.32 1.36 -15.26
N ASP A 86 7.72 2.64 -15.21
CA ASP A 86 9.09 3.04 -14.86
C ASP A 86 9.39 2.88 -13.36
N VAL A 87 8.35 2.84 -12.53
CA VAL A 87 8.44 2.64 -11.08
C VAL A 87 7.14 2.05 -10.54
N VAL A 88 7.25 1.20 -9.51
CA VAL A 88 6.13 0.68 -8.73
C VAL A 88 6.17 1.26 -7.32
N VAL A 89 5.07 1.87 -6.89
CA VAL A 89 4.84 2.22 -5.49
C VAL A 89 3.92 1.17 -4.88
N TYR A 90 4.47 0.40 -3.94
CA TYR A 90 3.77 -0.68 -3.26
C TYR A 90 3.27 -0.24 -1.89
N ASN A 91 1.96 -0.09 -1.77
CA ASN A 91 1.27 0.27 -0.54
C ASN A 91 1.01 -0.97 0.34
N ALA A 92 1.92 -1.24 1.27
CA ALA A 92 1.95 -2.47 2.07
C ALA A 92 1.17 -2.35 3.39
N GLY A 93 -0.16 -2.19 3.29
CA GLY A 93 -1.05 -2.24 4.47
C GLY A 93 -1.07 -3.62 5.12
N THR A 94 -1.25 -3.69 6.43
CA THR A 94 -1.37 -4.93 7.23
C THR A 94 -2.74 -5.05 7.89
N ASP A 95 -3.69 -4.20 7.50
CA ASP A 95 -5.09 -4.27 7.90
C ASP A 95 -5.82 -5.51 7.35
N ILE A 96 -5.21 -6.23 6.40
CA ILE A 96 -5.63 -7.56 5.96
C ILE A 96 -5.39 -8.68 6.99
N LEU A 97 -4.65 -8.40 8.07
CA LEU A 97 -4.28 -9.41 9.05
C LEU A 97 -5.51 -9.91 9.81
N GLU A 98 -5.55 -11.21 10.08
CA GLU A 98 -6.60 -11.83 10.89
C GLU A 98 -6.84 -11.06 12.20
N GLY A 99 -8.10 -10.74 12.49
CA GLY A 99 -8.51 -10.02 13.69
C GLY A 99 -8.25 -8.51 13.63
N ASP A 100 -7.84 -7.96 12.49
CA ASP A 100 -7.81 -6.51 12.30
C ASP A 100 -9.23 -5.95 12.26
N ARG A 101 -9.46 -4.83 12.95
CA ARG A 101 -10.79 -4.26 13.15
C ARG A 101 -11.38 -3.63 11.89
N LEU A 102 -10.58 -3.38 10.86
CA LEU A 102 -10.98 -2.60 9.69
C LEU A 102 -10.87 -3.35 8.35
N GLY A 103 -9.90 -4.27 8.15
CA GLY A 103 -9.69 -4.88 6.83
C GLY A 103 -10.45 -6.18 6.55
N GLY A 104 -10.90 -6.91 7.57
CA GLY A 104 -11.87 -8.01 7.41
C GLY A 104 -11.39 -9.25 6.64
N LEU A 105 -10.09 -9.41 6.41
CA LEU A 105 -9.52 -10.66 5.87
C LEU A 105 -8.94 -11.52 6.99
N SER A 106 -8.60 -12.78 6.67
CA SER A 106 -8.06 -13.77 7.61
C SER A 106 -6.62 -14.13 7.25
N ILE A 107 -5.81 -13.12 6.88
CA ILE A 107 -4.42 -13.34 6.47
C ILE A 107 -3.54 -13.53 7.70
N SER A 108 -2.70 -14.56 7.68
CA SER A 108 -1.75 -14.84 8.76
C SER A 108 -0.56 -13.87 8.73
N PRO A 109 0.20 -13.75 9.83
CA PRO A 109 1.46 -13.01 9.83
C PRO A 109 2.42 -13.47 8.72
N GLN A 110 2.51 -14.79 8.50
CA GLN A 110 3.32 -15.39 7.44
C GLN A 110 2.75 -15.07 6.06
N GLY A 111 1.42 -15.01 5.91
CA GLY A 111 0.76 -14.58 4.69
C GLY A 111 1.15 -13.15 4.28
N VAL A 112 1.26 -12.23 5.25
CA VAL A 112 1.74 -10.85 5.00
C VAL A 112 3.20 -10.85 4.52
N VAL A 113 4.09 -11.61 5.18
CA VAL A 113 5.50 -11.71 4.77
C VAL A 113 5.62 -12.30 3.37
N LYS A 114 4.89 -13.38 3.08
CA LYS A 114 4.85 -14.03 1.76
C LYS A 114 4.32 -13.10 0.68
N ARG A 115 3.29 -12.29 0.99
CA ARG A 115 2.75 -11.30 0.07
C ARG A 115 3.81 -10.28 -0.33
N ASP A 116 4.50 -9.71 0.66
CA ASP A 116 5.52 -8.69 0.39
C ASP A 116 6.66 -9.29 -0.44
N GLU A 117 7.13 -10.49 -0.09
CA GLU A 117 8.11 -11.24 -0.89
C GLU A 117 7.64 -11.44 -2.33
N LEU A 118 6.42 -11.94 -2.50
CA LEU A 118 5.84 -12.22 -3.81
C LEU A 118 5.78 -10.97 -4.68
N VAL A 119 5.33 -9.85 -4.12
CA VAL A 119 5.26 -8.57 -4.84
C VAL A 119 6.66 -8.12 -5.28
N PHE A 120 7.63 -8.14 -4.37
CA PHE A 120 9.01 -7.74 -4.70
C PHE A 120 9.63 -8.67 -5.74
N ARG A 121 9.48 -9.98 -5.60
CA ARG A 121 9.99 -10.98 -6.55
C ARG A 121 9.45 -10.77 -7.95
N VAL A 122 8.13 -10.57 -8.08
CA VAL A 122 7.47 -10.38 -9.38
C VAL A 122 7.91 -9.06 -10.03
N VAL A 123 7.96 -7.96 -9.28
CA VAL A 123 8.33 -6.64 -9.83
C VAL A 123 9.82 -6.57 -10.17
N ARG A 124 10.70 -7.04 -9.28
CA ARG A 124 12.15 -7.10 -9.51
C ARG A 124 12.53 -8.05 -10.64
N GLY A 125 11.77 -9.14 -10.82
CA GLY A 125 11.93 -10.04 -11.96
C GLY A 125 11.76 -9.36 -13.32
N ARG A 126 11.03 -8.23 -13.36
CA ARG A 126 10.89 -7.37 -14.56
C ARG A 126 11.87 -6.21 -14.61
N ARG A 127 12.81 -6.13 -13.68
CA ARG A 127 13.81 -5.06 -13.55
C ARG A 127 13.19 -3.67 -13.37
N VAL A 128 12.00 -3.59 -12.77
CA VAL A 128 11.34 -2.32 -12.44
C VAL A 128 11.71 -1.91 -11.00
N PRO A 129 12.06 -0.64 -10.73
CA PRO A 129 12.23 -0.13 -9.38
C PRO A 129 10.93 -0.25 -8.58
N ILE A 130 11.05 -0.64 -7.31
CA ILE A 130 9.91 -0.74 -6.41
C ILE A 130 10.22 -0.01 -5.10
N LEU A 131 9.26 0.81 -4.66
CA LEU A 131 9.26 1.48 -3.37
C LEU A 131 8.13 0.92 -2.53
N MET A 132 8.44 0.40 -1.35
CA MET A 132 7.44 -0.02 -0.37
C MET A 132 7.12 1.15 0.57
N VAL A 133 5.83 1.42 0.77
CA VAL A 133 5.34 2.33 1.80
C VAL A 133 4.46 1.56 2.77
N THR A 134 4.70 1.74 4.07
CA THR A 134 3.85 1.17 5.11
C THR A 134 2.52 1.91 5.18
N SER A 135 1.43 1.21 5.50
CA SER A 135 0.10 1.79 5.53
C SER A 135 -0.72 1.24 6.69
N GLY A 136 -2.03 1.01 6.49
CA GLY A 136 -2.96 0.51 7.49
C GLY A 136 -2.45 -0.71 8.27
N GLY A 137 -3.09 -1.00 9.40
CA GLY A 137 -2.62 -2.02 10.34
C GLY A 137 -2.85 -1.56 11.76
N TYR A 138 -3.92 -2.06 12.36
CA TYR A 138 -4.47 -1.46 13.58
C TYR A 138 -4.29 -2.38 14.79
N GLN A 139 -3.34 -3.32 14.69
CA GLN A 139 -2.98 -4.24 15.76
C GLN A 139 -1.58 -3.94 16.30
N LYS A 140 -1.38 -4.08 17.62
CA LYS A 140 -0.06 -3.87 18.26
C LYS A 140 1.05 -4.75 17.67
N ARG A 141 0.69 -5.95 17.19
CA ARG A 141 1.64 -6.92 16.61
C ARG A 141 2.10 -6.56 15.19
N THR A 142 1.41 -5.65 14.50
CA THR A 142 1.73 -5.22 13.12
C THR A 142 3.18 -4.79 12.96
N ALA A 143 3.71 -4.00 13.89
CA ALA A 143 5.08 -3.48 13.79
C ALA A 143 6.13 -4.60 13.70
N ARG A 144 5.93 -5.71 14.41
CA ARG A 144 6.80 -6.87 14.35
C ARG A 144 6.70 -7.58 13.01
N ILE A 145 5.50 -7.74 12.48
CA ILE A 145 5.26 -8.39 11.18
C ILE A 145 5.89 -7.58 10.05
N ILE A 146 5.80 -6.25 10.09
CA ILE A 146 6.48 -5.37 9.13
C ILE A 146 7.99 -5.55 9.22
N ALA A 147 8.56 -5.62 10.43
CA ALA A 147 9.98 -5.86 10.62
C ALA A 147 10.41 -7.24 10.08
N ASP A 148 9.64 -8.29 10.37
CA ASP A 148 9.88 -9.64 9.87
C ASP A 148 9.82 -9.69 8.33
N SER A 149 8.88 -8.97 7.71
CA SER A 149 8.80 -8.80 6.26
C SER A 149 10.03 -8.11 5.67
N ILE A 150 10.46 -6.98 6.23
CA ILE A 150 11.65 -6.25 5.77
C ILE A 150 12.90 -7.12 5.91
N LEU A 151 13.05 -7.84 7.03
CA LEU A 151 14.16 -8.77 7.24
C LEU A 151 14.13 -9.93 6.23
N ASN A 152 12.96 -10.49 5.93
CA ASN A 152 12.80 -11.51 4.90
C ASN A 152 13.27 -10.99 3.53
N LEU A 153 12.75 -9.83 3.11
CA LEU A 153 13.12 -9.20 1.84
C LEU A 153 14.63 -8.93 1.75
N TYR A 154 15.24 -8.44 2.84
CA TYR A 154 16.68 -8.20 2.90
C TYR A 154 17.48 -9.50 2.79
N SER A 155 17.08 -10.54 3.53
CA SER A 155 17.75 -11.85 3.52
C SER A 155 17.72 -12.53 2.15
N LEU A 156 16.67 -12.26 1.36
CA LEU A 156 16.50 -12.75 -0.01
C LEU A 156 17.17 -11.86 -1.07
N GLY A 157 17.83 -10.77 -0.67
CA GLY A 157 18.45 -9.81 -1.60
C GLY A 157 17.45 -9.04 -2.47
N LEU A 158 16.17 -9.01 -2.08
CA LEU A 158 15.12 -8.28 -2.78
C LEU A 158 15.14 -6.77 -2.46
N ILE A 159 15.72 -6.41 -1.31
CA ILE A 159 16.02 -5.04 -0.89
C ILE A 159 17.44 -4.98 -0.31
N GLY A 160 18.00 -3.77 -0.23
CA GLY A 160 19.38 -3.55 0.23
C GLY A 160 20.39 -3.46 -0.92
N SER A 161 21.67 -3.32 -0.57
CA SER A 161 22.72 -3.02 -1.53
C SER A 161 23.19 -4.27 -2.29
N GLU A 162 22.42 -4.67 -3.29
CA GLU A 162 23.00 -5.09 -4.56
C GLU A 162 22.80 -3.93 -5.52
N SER A 163 23.84 -3.11 -5.70
CA SER A 163 23.85 -2.05 -6.71
C SER A 163 23.89 -2.70 -8.09
N PRO A 164 22.83 -2.62 -8.93
CA PRO A 164 23.08 -2.74 -10.33
C PRO A 164 23.68 -1.41 -10.74
N ARG A 165 24.95 -1.43 -11.13
CA ARG A 165 25.64 -0.39 -11.91
C ARG A 165 24.90 0.02 -13.21
N ALA A 166 23.65 -0.40 -13.40
CA ALA A 166 22.89 -0.34 -14.65
C ALA A 166 21.94 0.87 -14.77
N TRP A 167 21.68 1.63 -13.70
CA TRP A 167 20.77 2.78 -13.77
C TRP A 167 21.44 4.06 -14.28
N ALA A 168 22.78 4.10 -14.36
CA ALA A 168 23.53 5.32 -14.66
C ALA A 168 23.96 5.48 -16.12
N GLN A 169 23.42 4.70 -17.08
CA GLN A 169 23.92 4.75 -18.47
C GLN A 169 22.89 5.05 -19.57
N ASN A 170 21.61 5.31 -19.26
CA ASN A 170 20.61 5.61 -20.31
C ASN A 170 19.75 6.84 -20.00
N SER A 171 20.35 7.93 -19.50
CA SER A 171 19.70 9.24 -19.43
C SER A 171 20.40 10.26 -20.31
N ASP A 172 20.68 9.90 -21.57
CA ASP A 172 21.07 10.84 -22.64
C ASP A 172 19.92 11.06 -23.64
N THR A 173 18.67 10.82 -23.24
CA THR A 173 17.51 11.27 -24.01
C THR A 173 17.26 12.74 -23.66
N PRO A 174 17.43 13.69 -24.59
CA PRO A 174 17.13 15.09 -24.32
C PRO A 174 15.63 15.22 -23.98
N LEU A 175 15.32 15.92 -22.89
CA LEU A 175 13.97 16.37 -22.62
C LEU A 175 13.50 17.18 -23.84
N LEU A 176 12.45 16.71 -24.51
CA LEU A 176 11.83 17.44 -25.61
C LEU A 176 11.51 18.87 -25.15
N PRO A 177 11.83 19.91 -25.94
CA PRO A 177 11.41 21.27 -25.60
C PRO A 177 9.88 21.37 -25.66
N PRO A 178 9.26 22.27 -24.86
CA PRO A 178 7.82 22.44 -24.91
C PRO A 178 7.45 23.14 -26.21
N GLU A 179 6.80 22.42 -27.13
CA GLU A 179 5.99 23.05 -28.16
C GLU A 179 4.54 23.10 -27.67
N VAL A 180 4.04 24.32 -27.49
CA VAL A 180 2.63 24.60 -27.29
C VAL A 180 2.20 25.50 -28.45
N PRO A 181 1.14 25.16 -29.21
CA PRO A 181 0.49 26.08 -30.14
C PRO A 181 -0.23 27.22 -29.42
#